data_AF-A0A7K6F3N6-F1
#
_entry.id   AF-A0A7K6F3N6-F1
#
_cell.length_a   1.000
_cell.length_b   1.000
_cell.length_c   1.000
_cell.angle_alpha   90.00
_cell.angle_beta   90.00
_cell.angle_gamma   90.00
#
_symmetry.space_group_name_H-M   'P 1'
#
loop_
_entity.id
_entity.type
_entity.pdbx_description
1 polymer ?
#
loop_
_entity_poly.entity_id
_entity_poly.type
_entity_poly.pdbx_seq_one_letter_code
_entity_poly.pdbx_strand_id
1 'polypeptide(L)'
;PEQAARMKKLQEQEKRQKVEFRKRMEQEVSQFIQATGEPRRRFQPMNKIERSILHDVAEVAGLTSFSFGDDEDSRYVMVFKKEFAPSDEELDAYRRGEEWDPARAEERRRLR
;
A
#
# COMPACT_ATOMS: atom_id res chain seq x y z
N PRO A 1 -27.65 27.97 11.70
CA PRO A 1 -28.30 26.74 12.23
C PRO A 1 -27.26 25.74 12.77
N GLU A 2 -27.56 25.07 13.88
CA GLU A 2 -26.65 24.16 14.60
C GLU A 2 -26.18 22.97 13.74
N GLN A 3 -27.06 22.43 12.90
CA GLN A 3 -26.73 21.30 12.00
C GLN A 3 -25.62 21.62 11.01
N ALA A 4 -25.62 22.82 10.42
CA ALA A 4 -24.58 23.25 9.50
C ALA A 4 -23.21 23.38 10.20
N ALA A 5 -23.19 23.87 11.45
CA ALA A 5 -21.97 23.96 12.24
C ALA A 5 -21.41 22.57 12.62
N ARG A 6 -22.27 21.61 12.94
CA ARG A 6 -21.87 20.21 13.21
C ARG A 6 -21.27 19.54 11.97
N MET A 7 -21.91 19.67 10.81
CA MET A 7 -21.38 19.12 9.55
C MET A 7 -20.02 19.73 9.18
N LYS A 8 -19.87 21.05 9.34
CA LYS A 8 -18.58 21.72 9.07
C LYS A 8 -17.46 21.20 9.96
N LYS A 9 -17.71 21.01 11.26
CA LYS A 9 -16.72 20.44 12.19
C LYS A 9 -16.30 19.02 11.79
N LEU A 10 -17.25 18.18 11.38
CA LEU A 10 -16.96 16.81 10.94
C LEU A 10 -16.08 16.82 9.68
N GLN A 11 -16.41 17.66 8.70
CA GLN A 11 -15.62 17.81 7.47
C GLN A 11 -14.20 18.32 7.75
N GLU A 12 -14.04 19.28 8.66
CA GLU A 12 -12.72 19.78 9.08
C GLU A 12 -11.90 18.69 9.77
N GLN A 13 -12.52 17.87 10.61
CA GLN A 13 -11.88 16.73 11.27
C GLN A 13 -11.44 15.67 10.26
N GLU A 14 -12.31 15.28 9.32
CA GLU A 14 -11.97 14.33 8.26
C GLU A 14 -10.82 14.85 7.39
N LYS A 15 -10.84 16.15 7.03
CA LYS A 15 -9.76 16.78 6.27
C LYS A 15 -8.45 16.72 7.04
N ARG A 16 -8.48 17.01 8.34
CA ARG A 16 -7.30 16.95 9.20
C ARG A 16 -6.73 15.53 9.29
N GLN A 17 -7.58 14.53 9.50
CA GLN A 17 -7.17 13.13 9.53
C GLN A 17 -6.50 12.69 8.22
N LYS A 18 -7.05 13.08 7.06
CA LYS A 18 -6.44 12.78 5.76
C LYS A 18 -5.05 13.40 5.60
N VAL A 19 -4.87 14.64 6.06
CA VAL A 19 -3.56 15.32 6.01
C VAL A 19 -2.56 14.66 6.95
N GLU A 20 -2.97 14.33 8.17
CA GLU A 20 -2.11 13.64 9.15
C GLU A 20 -1.71 12.25 8.65
N PHE A 21 -2.65 11.49 8.07
CA PHE A 21 -2.38 10.19 7.48
C PHE A 21 -1.38 10.29 6.33
N ARG A 22 -1.56 11.25 5.40
CA ARG A 22 -0.62 11.47 4.29
C ARG A 22 0.79 11.73 4.80
N LYS A 23 0.97 12.66 5.76
CA LYS A 23 2.27 12.97 6.34
C LYS A 23 2.95 11.75 6.96
N ARG A 24 2.18 10.91 7.65
CA ARG A 24 2.69 9.65 8.21
C ARG A 24 3.15 8.70 7.10
N MET A 25 2.36 8.51 6.05
CA MET A 25 2.73 7.65 4.91
C MET A 25 3.96 8.16 4.16
N GLU A 26 4.11 9.47 3.97
CA GLU A 26 5.31 10.07 3.39
C GLU A 26 6.57 9.71 4.20
N GLN A 27 6.49 9.77 5.53
CA GLN A 27 7.59 9.38 6.41
C GLN A 27 7.88 7.87 6.33
N GLU A 28 6.86 7.02 6.42
CA GLU A 28 7.02 5.56 6.36
C GLU A 28 7.58 5.10 5.00
N VAL A 29 7.12 5.71 3.91
CA VAL A 29 7.62 5.45 2.55
C VAL A 29 9.06 5.94 2.39
N SER A 30 9.41 7.12 2.92
CA SER A 30 10.79 7.59 2.91
C SER A 30 11.72 6.65 3.69
N GLN A 31 11.28 6.14 4.84
CA GLN A 31 12.04 5.16 5.62
C GLN A 31 12.19 3.84 4.87
N PHE A 32 11.14 3.37 4.18
CA PHE A 32 11.19 2.17 3.36
C PHE A 32 12.22 2.28 2.22
N ILE A 33 12.27 3.43 1.54
CA ILE A 33 13.25 3.66 0.47
C ILE A 33 14.68 3.51 0.99
N GLN A 34 14.95 4.09 2.16
CA GLN A 34 16.28 4.09 2.79
C GLN A 34 16.66 2.73 3.40
N ALA A 35 15.68 1.89 3.77
CA ALA A 35 15.94 0.58 4.35
C ALA A 35 16.61 -0.36 3.33
N THR A 36 17.81 -0.84 3.64
CA THR A 36 18.54 -1.80 2.81
C THR A 36 18.01 -3.22 3.04
N GLY A 37 17.85 -4.01 1.97
CA GLY A 37 17.46 -5.42 2.09
C GLY A 37 15.95 -5.68 2.19
N GLU A 38 15.12 -4.64 2.22
CA GLU A 38 13.66 -4.78 2.10
C GLU A 38 13.21 -4.48 0.65
N PRO A 39 12.92 -5.49 -0.19
CA PRO A 39 12.49 -5.26 -1.57
C PRO A 39 11.06 -4.72 -1.66
N ARG A 40 10.23 -5.04 -0.65
CA ARG A 40 8.79 -4.72 -0.58
C ARG A 40 8.35 -4.54 0.87
N ARG A 41 7.28 -3.77 1.07
CA ARG A 41 6.65 -3.58 2.38
C ARG A 41 5.14 -3.76 2.28
N ARG A 42 4.59 -4.57 3.18
CA ARG A 42 3.15 -4.74 3.37
C ARG A 42 2.67 -3.82 4.47
N PHE A 43 1.71 -2.97 4.18
CA PHE A 43 1.04 -2.13 5.16
C PHE A 43 -0.15 -2.86 5.77
N GLN A 44 -0.62 -2.37 6.92
CA GLN A 44 -1.84 -2.90 7.55
C GLN A 44 -3.07 -2.61 6.67
N PRO A 45 -4.15 -3.41 6.79
CA PRO A 45 -5.42 -3.08 6.19
C PRO A 45 -5.85 -1.65 6.54
N MET A 46 -6.37 -0.93 5.55
CA MET A 46 -6.74 0.48 5.70
C MET A 46 -7.92 0.80 4.78
N ASN A 47 -8.69 1.84 5.09
CA ASN A 47 -9.90 2.14 4.32
C ASN A 47 -9.58 2.64 2.89
N LYS A 48 -10.60 2.70 2.02
CA LYS A 48 -10.45 3.10 0.61
C LYS A 48 -9.71 4.42 0.41
N ILE A 49 -9.95 5.43 1.25
CA ILE A 49 -9.32 6.75 1.12
C ILE A 49 -7.85 6.66 1.52
N GLU A 50 -7.55 5.99 2.63
CA GLU A 50 -6.18 5.77 3.11
C GLU A 50 -5.35 4.99 2.08
N ARG A 51 -5.91 3.92 1.48
CA ARG A 51 -5.25 3.18 0.39
C ARG A 51 -4.94 4.10 -0.79
N SER A 52 -5.90 4.92 -1.19
CA SER A 52 -5.70 5.88 -2.29
C SER A 52 -4.59 6.89 -1.98
N ILE A 53 -4.48 7.35 -0.73
CA ILE A 53 -3.41 8.27 -0.31
C ILE A 53 -2.06 7.56 -0.36
N LEU A 54 -1.95 6.33 0.14
CA LEU A 54 -0.69 5.59 0.14
C LEU A 54 -0.24 5.25 -1.29
N HIS A 55 -1.16 4.89 -2.19
CA HIS A 55 -0.85 4.69 -3.61
C HIS A 55 -0.23 5.95 -4.24
N ASP A 56 -0.86 7.12 -4.02
CA ASP A 56 -0.37 8.41 -4.53
C ASP A 56 1.01 8.77 -3.95
N VAL A 57 1.21 8.61 -2.64
CA VAL A 57 2.52 8.83 -2.00
C VAL A 57 3.60 7.90 -2.59
N ALA A 58 3.28 6.62 -2.79
CA ALA A 58 4.21 5.65 -3.36
C ALA A 58 4.57 5.99 -4.83
N GLU A 59 3.58 6.37 -5.64
CA GLU A 59 3.78 6.78 -7.03
C GLU A 59 4.70 8.00 -7.14
N VAL A 60 4.43 9.05 -6.34
CA VAL A 60 5.27 10.26 -6.26
C VAL A 60 6.70 9.93 -5.84
N ALA A 61 6.87 8.96 -4.94
CA ALA A 61 8.17 8.48 -4.50
C ALA A 61 8.87 7.53 -5.51
N GLY A 62 8.27 7.25 -6.67
CA GLY A 62 8.83 6.40 -7.71
C GLY A 62 8.79 4.90 -7.40
N LEU A 63 7.87 4.48 -6.52
CA LEU A 63 7.63 3.09 -6.13
C LEU A 63 6.42 2.52 -6.84
N THR A 64 6.34 1.20 -6.92
CA THR A 64 5.15 0.51 -7.44
C THR A 64 4.30 0.06 -6.26
N SER A 65 2.97 0.20 -6.35
CA SER A 65 2.07 -0.17 -5.27
C SER A 65 0.84 -0.93 -5.77
N PHE A 66 0.40 -1.91 -4.99
CA PHE A 66 -0.75 -2.77 -5.31
C PHE A 66 -1.62 -3.01 -4.08
N SER A 67 -2.93 -3.06 -4.27
CA SER A 67 -3.89 -3.42 -3.22
C SER A 67 -4.30 -4.89 -3.32
N PHE A 68 -4.32 -5.59 -2.19
CA PHE A 68 -4.70 -7.01 -2.07
C PHE A 68 -5.67 -7.22 -0.90
N GLY A 69 -6.33 -8.37 -0.84
CA GLY A 69 -7.37 -8.71 0.12
C GLY A 69 -8.77 -8.70 -0.49
N ASP A 70 -9.65 -9.54 0.04
CA ASP A 70 -10.95 -9.86 -0.56
C ASP A 70 -12.05 -8.85 -0.21
N ASP A 71 -12.00 -8.28 1.00
CA ASP A 71 -13.05 -7.41 1.56
C ASP A 71 -12.49 -6.03 1.95
N GLU A 72 -13.35 -5.00 1.96
CA GLU A 72 -12.92 -3.62 2.25
C GLU A 72 -12.19 -3.46 3.60
N ASP A 73 -12.51 -4.29 4.60
CA ASP A 73 -11.90 -4.27 5.92
C ASP A 73 -10.55 -5.02 5.99
N SER A 74 -10.32 -5.98 5.09
CA SER A 74 -9.07 -6.75 5.01
C SER A 74 -8.11 -6.22 3.95
N ARG A 75 -8.58 -5.30 3.09
CA ARG A 75 -7.78 -4.74 1.99
C ARG A 75 -6.61 -3.92 2.49
N TYR A 76 -5.42 -4.33 2.05
CA TYR A 76 -4.14 -3.73 2.39
C TYR A 76 -3.37 -3.32 1.13
N VAL A 77 -2.35 -2.49 1.30
CA VAL A 77 -1.46 -2.07 0.22
C VAL A 77 -0.08 -2.69 0.43
N MET A 78 0.51 -3.22 -0.63
CA MET A 78 1.95 -3.50 -0.68
C MET A 78 2.63 -2.51 -1.60
N VAL A 79 3.80 -2.05 -1.17
CA VAL A 79 4.67 -1.15 -1.93
C VAL A 79 5.98 -1.88 -2.23
N PHE A 80 6.47 -1.74 -3.45
CA PHE A 80 7.64 -2.40 -3.99
C PHE A 80 8.62 -1.35 -4.50
N LYS A 81 9.91 -1.55 -4.21
CA LYS A 81 10.96 -0.74 -4.83
C LYS A 81 11.01 -1.03 -6.33
N LYS A 82 11.33 -0.02 -7.13
CA LYS A 82 11.26 -0.09 -8.60
C LYS A 82 12.09 -1.24 -9.19
N GLU A 83 13.28 -1.48 -8.65
CA GLU A 83 14.16 -2.58 -9.07
C GLU A 83 13.65 -3.97 -8.65
N PHE A 84 12.68 -4.01 -7.72
CA PHE A 84 12.04 -5.21 -7.18
C PHE A 84 10.53 -5.21 -7.48
N ALA A 85 10.11 -4.61 -8.60
CA ALA A 85 8.71 -4.66 -9.02
C ALA A 85 8.27 -6.12 -9.24
N PRO A 86 7.10 -6.52 -8.74
CA PRO A 86 6.66 -7.91 -8.80
C PRO A 86 6.31 -8.32 -10.23
N SER A 87 6.55 -9.59 -10.55
CA SER A 87 6.08 -10.19 -11.81
C SER A 87 4.57 -10.48 -11.76
N ASP A 88 3.94 -10.70 -12.92
CA ASP A 88 2.51 -11.07 -12.98
C ASP A 88 2.20 -12.34 -12.18
N GLU A 89 3.09 -13.34 -12.22
CA GLU A 89 2.98 -14.59 -11.46
C GLU A 89 2.96 -14.33 -9.94
N GLU A 90 3.81 -13.41 -9.47
CA GLU A 90 3.91 -12.99 -8.07
C GLU A 90 2.67 -12.19 -7.65
N LEU A 91 2.20 -11.27 -8.50
CA LEU A 91 0.97 -10.52 -8.26
C LEU A 91 -0.24 -11.44 -8.13
N ASP A 92 -0.34 -12.45 -8.98
CA ASP A 92 -1.42 -13.43 -8.93
C ASP A 92 -1.38 -14.30 -7.67
N ALA A 93 -0.18 -14.67 -7.20
CA ALA A 93 -0.03 -15.33 -5.91
C ALA A 93 -0.57 -14.45 -4.76
N TYR A 94 -0.19 -13.17 -4.72
CA TYR A 94 -0.70 -12.25 -3.71
C TYR A 94 -2.21 -12.00 -3.80
N ARG A 95 -2.78 -11.95 -5.02
CA ARG A 95 -4.24 -11.86 -5.21
C ARG A 95 -4.98 -13.07 -4.67
N ARG A 96 -4.36 -14.26 -4.70
CA ARG A 96 -4.90 -15.49 -4.09
C ARG A 96 -4.62 -15.60 -2.58
N GLY A 97 -3.94 -14.62 -2.00
CA GLY A 97 -3.52 -14.65 -0.59
C GLY A 97 -2.38 -15.63 -0.31
N GLU A 98 -1.67 -16.09 -1.33
CA GLU A 98 -0.56 -17.02 -1.22
C GLU A 98 0.74 -16.28 -0.84
N GLU A 99 1.64 -17.00 -0.17
CA GLU A 99 3.00 -16.53 0.04
C GLU A 99 3.85 -16.75 -1.22
N TRP A 100 4.63 -15.75 -1.59
CA TRP A 100 5.54 -15.81 -2.72
C TRP A 100 6.98 -16.07 -2.27
N ASP A 101 7.55 -17.17 -2.76
CA ASP A 101 8.96 -17.53 -2.62
C ASP A 101 9.67 -17.46 -3.99
N PRO A 102 10.53 -16.45 -4.21
CA PRO A 102 11.27 -16.28 -5.45
C PRO A 102 12.14 -17.50 -5.83
N ALA A 103 12.72 -18.20 -4.85
CA ALA A 103 13.60 -19.34 -5.12
C ALA A 103 12.82 -20.52 -5.70
N ARG A 104 11.64 -20.81 -5.13
CA ARG A 104 10.72 -21.83 -5.66
C ARG A 104 10.19 -21.46 -7.05
N ALA A 105 9.96 -20.17 -7.31
CA ALA A 105 9.53 -19.71 -8.63
C ALA A 105 10.63 -19.91 -9.69
N GLU A 106 11.89 -19.64 -9.35
CA GLU A 106 13.02 -19.87 -10.26
C GLU A 106 13.23 -21.36 -10.55
N GLU A 107 13.14 -22.22 -9.53
CA GLU A 107 13.21 -23.68 -9.71
C GLU A 107 12.14 -24.17 -10.68
N ARG A 108 10.88 -23.74 -10.52
CA ARG A 108 9.79 -24.08 -11.46
C ARG A 108 10.07 -23.63 -12.89
N ARG A 109 10.74 -22.49 -13.09
CA ARG A 109 11.11 -22.00 -14.42
C ARG A 109 12.23 -22.82 -15.06
N ARG A 110 13.20 -23.31 -14.26
CA ARG A 110 14.29 -24.16 -14.75
C ARG A 110 13.83 -25.57 -15.14
N LEU A 111 12.72 -26.03 -14.58
CA LEU A 111 12.14 -27.37 -14.83
C LEU A 111 11.11 -27.40 -15.98
N ARG A 112 10.78 -26.26 -16.58
CA ARG A 112 9.92 -26.14 -17.77
C ARG A 112 10.76 -26.06 -19.04
#